data_AF-A0A0D2P1C1-F1
#
_entry.id   AF-A0A0D2P1C1-F1
#
_cell.length_a   1.000
_cell.length_b   1.000
_cell.length_c   1.000
_cell.angle_alpha   90.00
_cell.angle_beta   90.00
_cell.angle_gamma   90.00
#
_symmetry.space_group_name_H-M   'P 1'
#
loop_
_entity.id
_entity.type
_entity.pdbx_description
1 polymer ?
#
loop_
_entity_poly.entity_id
_entity_poly.type
_entity_poly.pdbx_seq_one_letter_code
_entity_poly.pdbx_strand_id
1 'polypeptide(L)'
;MELSDSQAAAVLEARRVLENAGLNPYVLLPSDETSNLVTPPQSAPLCSASSSTTSQQSRYEAPPATQFSSEQVASRANFVNRQTTIVAIVTHPLSAIVEFPESGESPGASIGHLFLVDPSPDKFFHPKLNIQYSLGGTHGARNNVTCNYLRNEQTKILADCTLEKITCESTR
;
A
#
# COMPACT_ATOMS: atom_id res chain seq x y z
N MET A 1 30.74 31.97 3.44
CA MET A 1 31.30 30.67 3.88
C MET A 1 31.61 29.92 2.61
N GLU A 2 32.88 29.82 2.23
CA GLU A 2 33.28 29.12 1.01
C GLU A 2 33.38 27.62 1.29
N LEU A 3 32.92 26.81 0.35
CA LEU A 3 33.01 25.36 0.44
C LEU A 3 34.46 24.92 0.23
N SER A 4 34.91 23.90 0.95
CA SER A 4 36.20 23.28 0.67
C SER A 4 36.16 22.53 -0.67
N ASP A 5 37.32 22.33 -1.30
CA ASP A 5 37.42 21.59 -2.57
C ASP A 5 36.80 20.19 -2.48
N SER A 6 36.94 19.53 -1.34
CA SER A 6 36.33 18.23 -1.06
C SER A 6 34.80 18.29 -1.03
N GLN A 7 34.23 19.36 -0.49
CA GLN A 7 32.78 19.56 -0.44
C GLN A 7 32.25 19.89 -1.84
N ALA A 8 32.95 20.72 -2.61
CA ALA A 8 32.58 21.03 -3.99
C ALA A 8 32.59 19.77 -4.87
N ALA A 9 33.61 18.91 -4.73
CA ALA A 9 33.70 17.64 -5.45
C ALA A 9 32.56 16.67 -5.06
N ALA A 10 32.23 16.57 -3.76
CA ALA A 10 31.13 15.73 -3.30
C ALA A 10 29.77 16.19 -3.84
N VAL A 11 29.53 17.51 -3.91
CA VAL A 11 28.30 18.08 -4.47
C VAL A 11 28.18 17.80 -5.97
N LEU A 12 29.28 17.91 -6.72
CA LEU A 12 29.27 17.59 -8.16
C LEU A 12 29.00 16.10 -8.42
N GLU A 13 29.59 15.21 -7.62
CA GLU A 13 29.35 13.78 -7.78
C GLU A 13 27.91 13.40 -7.40
N ALA A 14 27.38 13.94 -6.31
CA ALA A 14 25.99 13.75 -5.93
C ALA A 14 25.03 14.21 -7.03
N ARG A 15 25.31 15.36 -7.66
CA ARG A 15 24.53 15.86 -8.80
C ARG A 15 24.57 14.91 -9.99
N ARG A 16 25.75 14.39 -10.34
CA ARG A 16 25.93 13.42 -11.43
C ARG A 16 25.13 12.14 -11.19
N VAL A 17 25.12 11.64 -9.96
CA VAL A 17 24.34 10.45 -9.57
C VAL A 17 22.84 10.69 -9.73
N LEU A 18 22.35 11.86 -9.31
CA LEU A 18 20.93 12.23 -9.43
C LEU A 18 20.50 12.39 -10.90
N GLU A 19 21.32 13.04 -11.72
CA GLU A 19 21.06 13.21 -13.15
C GLU A 19 21.01 11.84 -13.88
N ASN A 20 21.93 10.92 -13.55
CA ASN A 20 21.91 9.55 -14.09
C ASN A 20 20.68 8.74 -13.64
N ALA A 21 20.11 9.06 -12.48
CA ALA A 21 18.87 8.46 -11.98
C ALA A 21 17.61 9.11 -12.57
N GLY A 22 17.74 10.10 -13.45
CA GLY A 22 16.62 10.85 -14.01
C GLY A 22 15.96 11.83 -13.02
N LEU A 23 16.62 12.13 -11.90
CA LEU A 23 16.14 13.08 -10.89
C LEU A 23 16.75 14.45 -11.18
N ASN A 24 15.90 15.41 -11.58
CA ASN A 24 16.33 16.78 -11.80
C ASN A 24 16.37 17.54 -10.45
N PRO A 25 17.55 17.98 -9.97
CA PRO A 25 17.68 18.64 -8.66
C PRO A 25 16.95 20.00 -8.56
N TYR A 26 16.57 20.60 -9.69
CA TYR A 26 15.80 21.86 -9.69
C TYR A 26 14.31 21.68 -9.33
N VAL A 27 13.81 20.44 -9.22
CA VAL A 27 12.40 20.16 -8.89
C VAL A 27 12.15 20.11 -7.37
N LEU A 28 13.20 20.16 -6.54
CA LEU A 28 13.11 20.06 -5.08
C LEU A 28 13.12 21.41 -4.34
N LEU A 29 12.97 22.54 -5.05
CA LEU A 29 12.86 23.84 -4.41
C LEU A 29 11.41 24.12 -4.02
N PRO A 30 11.12 24.54 -2.78
CA PRO A 30 9.81 25.04 -2.40
C PRO A 30 9.48 26.24 -3.30
N SER A 31 8.35 26.17 -3.99
CA SER A 31 7.84 27.26 -4.80
C SER A 31 7.28 28.34 -3.88
N ASP A 32 8.13 29.29 -3.49
CA ASP A 32 7.66 30.59 -2.98
C ASP A 32 7.53 31.58 -4.15
N GLU A 33 6.46 32.35 -4.05
CA GLU A 33 5.81 33.16 -5.06
C GLU A 33 6.71 34.20 -5.77
N THR A 34 6.54 34.41 -7.08
CA THR A 34 5.80 35.56 -7.69
C THR A 34 6.16 35.81 -9.17
N SER A 35 5.09 36.05 -9.94
CA SER A 35 4.95 37.03 -11.03
C SER A 35 5.80 36.99 -12.32
N ASN A 36 5.08 36.69 -13.40
CA ASN A 36 5.00 37.43 -14.68
C ASN A 36 6.28 37.95 -15.35
N LEU A 37 6.55 37.50 -16.58
CA LEU A 37 6.83 38.35 -17.75
C LEU A 37 6.94 37.53 -19.06
N VAL A 38 5.94 37.72 -19.93
CA VAL A 38 5.98 37.92 -21.40
C VAL A 38 6.93 37.09 -22.28
N THR A 39 6.30 36.42 -23.26
CA THR A 39 6.82 35.63 -24.40
C THR A 39 7.71 36.38 -25.39
N PRO A 40 8.48 35.66 -26.23
CA PRO A 40 8.24 35.78 -27.67
C PRO A 40 8.23 34.43 -28.43
N PRO A 41 7.64 34.38 -29.64
CA PRO A 41 7.39 33.14 -30.38
C PRO A 41 8.54 32.82 -31.36
N GLN A 42 8.90 31.55 -31.52
CA GLN A 42 9.63 31.06 -32.69
C GLN A 42 9.39 29.58 -32.95
N SER A 43 9.38 29.25 -34.25
CA SER A 43 8.67 28.15 -34.89
C SER A 43 9.57 26.92 -35.15
N ALA A 44 9.09 25.72 -34.77
CA ALA A 44 9.38 24.36 -35.30
C ALA A 44 10.85 23.84 -35.25
N PRO A 45 11.14 22.51 -35.29
CA PRO A 45 10.28 21.36 -35.66
C PRO A 45 10.25 20.19 -34.65
N LEU A 46 9.40 19.21 -34.98
CA LEU A 46 9.15 17.95 -34.29
C LEU A 46 10.42 17.26 -33.77
N CYS A 47 10.52 17.10 -32.46
CA CYS A 47 11.08 15.90 -31.86
C CYS A 47 10.14 15.46 -30.76
N SER A 48 9.62 14.25 -30.92
CA SER A 48 8.76 13.56 -30.00
C SER A 48 9.29 13.72 -28.59
N ALA A 49 8.63 14.57 -27.81
CA ALA A 49 8.72 14.49 -26.36
C ALA A 49 8.16 13.12 -26.03
N SER A 50 9.05 12.15 -25.86
CA SER A 50 8.78 10.96 -25.07
C SER A 50 8.38 11.52 -23.72
N SER A 51 7.08 11.72 -23.54
CA SER A 51 6.48 11.96 -22.23
C SER A 51 6.93 10.79 -21.40
N SER A 52 8.03 10.96 -20.67
CA SER A 52 8.34 10.15 -19.52
C SER A 52 7.22 10.51 -18.56
N THR A 53 6.11 9.80 -18.69
CA THR A 53 5.09 9.70 -17.68
C THR A 53 5.83 9.18 -16.46
N THR A 54 6.35 10.11 -15.66
CA THR A 54 6.56 9.91 -14.24
C THR A 54 5.16 9.62 -13.73
N SER A 55 4.79 8.35 -13.82
CA SER A 55 3.60 7.82 -13.17
C SER A 55 3.86 7.99 -11.69
N GLN A 56 3.54 9.19 -11.18
CA GLN A 56 3.04 9.35 -9.83
C GLN A 56 1.80 8.46 -9.75
N GLN A 57 2.01 7.14 -9.58
CA GLN A 57 1.01 6.32 -8.94
C GLN A 57 0.93 6.88 -7.53
N SER A 58 0.02 7.85 -7.35
CA SER A 58 -0.41 8.26 -6.02
C SER A 58 -0.76 6.97 -5.28
N ARG A 59 0.04 6.63 -4.27
CA ARG A 59 -0.22 5.47 -3.43
C ARG A 59 -1.66 5.62 -2.92
N TYR A 60 -2.49 4.63 -3.22
CA TYR A 60 -3.87 4.65 -2.77
C TYR A 60 -3.88 4.62 -1.23
N GLU A 61 -4.52 5.62 -0.62
CA GLU A 61 -4.78 5.65 0.81
C GLU A 61 -6.24 5.30 1.03
N ALA A 62 -6.48 4.23 1.80
CA ALA A 62 -7.84 3.78 2.06
C ALA A 62 -8.56 4.78 2.99
N PRO A 63 -9.85 5.04 2.76
CA PRO A 63 -10.64 5.79 3.73
C PRO A 63 -10.76 4.98 5.03
N PRO A 64 -10.97 5.63 6.18
CA PRO A 64 -11.21 4.95 7.45
C PRO A 64 -12.41 3.99 7.38
N ALA A 65 -12.34 2.89 8.15
CA ALA A 65 -13.45 1.96 8.25
C ALA A 65 -14.73 2.62 8.81
N THR A 66 -15.85 2.35 8.16
CA THR A 66 -17.17 2.85 8.58
C THR A 66 -17.86 1.80 9.45
N GLN A 67 -18.21 2.16 10.68
CA GLN A 67 -18.92 1.26 11.59
C GLN A 67 -20.36 1.00 11.11
N PHE A 68 -20.86 -0.20 11.40
CA PHE A 68 -22.26 -0.51 11.14
C PHE A 68 -23.18 0.22 12.14
N SER A 69 -24.22 0.86 11.62
CA SER A 69 -25.30 1.45 12.42
C SER A 69 -26.11 0.37 13.16
N SER A 70 -26.83 0.77 14.20
CA SER A 70 -27.69 -0.14 14.96
C SER A 70 -28.78 -0.76 14.07
N GLU A 71 -29.34 -0.02 13.10
CA GLU A 71 -30.30 -0.58 12.15
C GLU A 71 -29.66 -1.66 11.27
N GLN A 72 -28.45 -1.43 10.77
CA GLN A 72 -27.72 -2.40 9.95
C GLN A 72 -27.33 -3.66 10.73
N VAL A 73 -26.97 -3.52 12.00
CA VAL A 73 -26.71 -4.67 12.88
C VAL A 73 -28.00 -5.45 13.14
N ALA A 74 -29.12 -4.76 13.38
CA ALA A 74 -30.43 -5.39 13.57
C ALA A 74 -30.89 -6.15 12.33
N SER A 75 -30.62 -5.62 11.13
CA SER A 75 -30.87 -6.30 9.86
C SER A 75 -29.82 -7.34 9.47
N ARG A 76 -28.84 -7.61 10.35
CA ARG A 76 -27.72 -8.55 10.14
C ARG A 76 -26.84 -8.24 8.94
N ALA A 77 -26.75 -6.97 8.52
CA ALA A 77 -25.89 -6.54 7.42
C ALA A 77 -24.39 -6.69 7.72
N ASN A 78 -24.03 -6.80 9.00
CA ASN A 78 -22.65 -7.00 9.45
C ASN A 78 -22.23 -8.48 9.51
N PHE A 79 -23.07 -9.41 9.05
CA PHE A 79 -22.75 -10.83 8.96
C PHE A 79 -22.10 -11.12 7.60
N VAL A 80 -20.85 -11.59 7.61
CA VAL A 80 -20.15 -12.06 6.40
C VAL A 80 -20.65 -13.45 6.02
N ASN A 81 -20.90 -14.29 7.03
CA ASN A 81 -21.47 -15.62 6.89
C ASN A 81 -22.25 -15.95 8.18
N ARG A 82 -22.70 -17.20 8.36
CA ARG A 82 -23.49 -17.59 9.55
C ARG A 82 -22.73 -17.55 10.88
N GLN A 83 -21.41 -17.49 10.86
CA GLN A 83 -20.53 -17.60 12.02
C GLN A 83 -19.63 -16.37 12.23
N THR A 84 -19.42 -15.57 11.18
CA THR A 84 -18.51 -14.42 11.19
C THR A 84 -19.30 -13.12 11.06
N THR A 85 -19.09 -12.24 12.03
CA THR A 85 -19.56 -10.85 12.00
C THR A 85 -18.37 -9.90 11.85
N ILE A 86 -18.63 -8.69 11.40
CA ILE A 86 -17.67 -7.58 11.32
C ILE A 86 -18.23 -6.36 12.04
N VAL A 87 -17.36 -5.46 12.51
CA VAL A 87 -17.73 -4.24 13.24
C VAL A 87 -17.75 -3.00 12.35
N ALA A 88 -16.94 -3.02 11.28
CA ALA A 88 -16.81 -1.93 10.34
C ALA A 88 -16.48 -2.45 8.94
N ILE A 89 -16.66 -1.61 7.93
CA ILE A 89 -16.37 -1.91 6.53
C ILE A 89 -15.60 -0.78 5.87
N VAL A 90 -14.63 -1.13 5.03
CA VAL A 90 -13.91 -0.23 4.12
C VAL A 90 -14.27 -0.63 2.70
N THR A 91 -14.64 0.33 1.85
CA THR A 91 -14.90 0.08 0.43
C THR A 91 -13.75 0.62 -0.42
N HIS A 92 -13.21 -0.23 -1.28
CA HIS A 92 -12.10 0.05 -2.16
C HIS A 92 -12.58 0.18 -3.61
N PRO A 93 -12.14 1.22 -4.34
CA PRO A 93 -12.51 1.39 -5.75
C PRO A 93 -11.89 0.29 -6.62
N LEU A 94 -12.33 0.25 -7.88
CA LEU A 94 -11.81 -0.69 -8.87
C LEU A 94 -10.28 -0.57 -8.98
N SER A 95 -9.58 -1.70 -9.02
CA SER A 95 -8.11 -1.76 -9.13
C SER A 95 -7.34 -1.11 -7.98
N ALA A 96 -7.99 -0.81 -6.85
CA ALA A 96 -7.30 -0.32 -5.66
C ALA A 96 -6.37 -1.39 -5.09
N ILE A 97 -5.08 -1.06 -4.95
CA ILE A 97 -4.09 -1.87 -4.25
C ILE A 97 -4.03 -1.40 -2.81
N VAL A 98 -4.24 -2.32 -1.87
CA VAL A 98 -4.30 -2.03 -0.44
C VAL A 98 -3.07 -2.62 0.23
N GLU A 99 -2.23 -1.74 0.76
CA GLU A 99 -1.12 -2.10 1.63
C GLU A 99 -1.57 -2.03 3.08
N PHE A 100 -1.30 -3.07 3.87
CA PHE A 100 -1.66 -3.14 5.31
C PHE A 100 -3.14 -2.80 5.58
N PRO A 101 -4.08 -3.64 5.12
CA PRO A 101 -5.50 -3.40 5.36
C PRO A 101 -5.76 -3.17 6.86
N GLU A 102 -6.56 -2.16 7.16
CA GLU A 102 -7.00 -1.83 8.52
C GLU A 102 -7.53 -3.08 9.22
N SER A 103 -7.11 -3.30 10.46
CA SER A 103 -7.53 -4.47 11.24
C SER A 103 -8.14 -4.04 12.57
N GLY A 104 -8.93 -4.93 13.16
CA GLY A 104 -9.53 -4.69 14.46
C GLY A 104 -8.54 -4.38 15.56
N GLU A 105 -8.85 -3.38 16.39
CA GLU A 105 -8.05 -3.03 17.56
C GLU A 105 -8.13 -4.08 18.68
N SER A 106 -9.19 -4.90 18.70
CA SER A 106 -9.42 -5.90 19.75
C SER A 106 -9.84 -7.27 19.19
N PRO A 107 -9.65 -8.36 19.97
CA PRO A 107 -10.21 -9.66 19.62
C PRO A 107 -11.73 -9.55 19.36
N GLY A 108 -12.18 -10.04 18.20
CA GLY A 108 -13.58 -9.97 17.77
C GLY A 108 -13.98 -8.70 17.03
N ALA A 109 -13.13 -7.67 16.95
CA ALA A 109 -13.42 -6.43 16.23
C ALA A 109 -12.98 -6.50 14.75
N SER A 110 -13.48 -7.44 13.97
CA SER A 110 -13.07 -7.63 12.57
C SER A 110 -13.56 -6.50 11.64
N ILE A 111 -12.67 -6.03 10.77
CA ILE A 111 -12.99 -5.05 9.71
C ILE A 111 -13.14 -5.79 8.38
N GLY A 112 -14.22 -5.52 7.65
CA GLY A 112 -14.45 -6.05 6.31
C GLY A 112 -13.88 -5.14 5.22
N HIS A 113 -13.19 -5.72 4.24
CA HIS A 113 -12.70 -4.98 3.07
C HIS A 113 -13.50 -5.39 1.84
N LEU A 114 -14.27 -4.45 1.29
CA LEU A 114 -15.07 -4.64 0.09
C LEU A 114 -14.34 -4.06 -1.12
N PHE A 115 -14.06 -4.89 -2.12
CA PHE A 115 -13.42 -4.45 -3.35
C PHE A 115 -14.42 -4.44 -4.50
N LEU A 116 -14.49 -3.34 -5.23
CA LEU A 116 -15.25 -3.30 -6.47
C LEU A 116 -14.53 -4.10 -7.57
N VAL A 117 -15.26 -4.98 -8.24
CA VAL A 117 -14.78 -5.82 -9.34
C VAL A 117 -15.51 -5.49 -10.64
N ASP A 118 -14.80 -5.58 -11.77
CA ASP A 118 -15.42 -5.52 -13.09
C ASP A 118 -16.18 -6.84 -13.31
N PRO A 119 -17.50 -6.81 -13.59
CA PRO A 119 -18.27 -8.02 -13.84
C PRO A 119 -17.97 -8.66 -15.21
N SER A 120 -17.26 -7.98 -16.11
CA SER A 120 -16.94 -8.48 -17.46
C SER A 120 -15.96 -9.67 -17.37
N PRO A 121 -16.25 -10.84 -17.96
CA PRO A 121 -15.43 -12.04 -17.81
C PRO A 121 -13.96 -11.89 -18.24
N ASP A 122 -13.71 -11.02 -19.22
CA ASP A 122 -12.39 -10.68 -19.77
C ASP A 122 -11.58 -9.71 -18.90
N LYS A 123 -12.23 -9.04 -17.95
CA LYS A 123 -11.63 -8.02 -17.06
C LYS A 123 -11.73 -8.37 -15.59
N PHE A 124 -12.33 -9.52 -15.27
CA PHE A 124 -12.42 -9.98 -13.90
C PHE A 124 -11.02 -10.23 -13.34
N PHE A 125 -10.67 -9.48 -12.30
CA PHE A 125 -9.45 -9.66 -11.54
C PHE A 125 -9.79 -9.98 -10.10
N HIS A 126 -9.19 -11.04 -9.55
CA HIS A 126 -9.52 -11.49 -8.21
C HIS A 126 -8.95 -10.49 -7.17
N PRO A 127 -9.78 -9.84 -6.33
CA PRO A 127 -9.33 -8.78 -5.41
C PRO A 127 -8.23 -9.19 -4.43
N LYS A 128 -8.13 -10.48 -4.10
CA LYS A 128 -7.04 -11.03 -3.28
C LYS A 128 -5.64 -10.65 -3.79
N LEU A 129 -5.48 -10.47 -5.11
CA LEU A 129 -4.20 -10.07 -5.71
C LEU A 129 -3.90 -8.58 -5.53
N ASN A 130 -4.89 -7.77 -5.12
CA ASN A 130 -4.72 -6.36 -4.80
C ASN A 130 -4.37 -6.10 -3.33
N ILE A 131 -4.30 -7.14 -2.51
CA ILE A 131 -3.83 -7.01 -1.12
C ILE A 131 -2.33 -7.24 -1.13
N GLN A 132 -1.58 -6.19 -0.83
CA GLN A 132 -0.14 -6.25 -0.77
C GLN A 132 0.30 -6.18 0.69
N TYR A 133 1.00 -7.22 1.12
CA TYR A 133 1.82 -7.15 2.32
C TYR A 133 3.20 -6.71 1.86
N SER A 134 3.82 -5.75 2.55
CA SER A 134 5.15 -5.28 2.16
C SER A 134 6.11 -6.47 2.01
N LEU A 135 6.67 -6.62 0.81
CA LEU A 135 7.73 -7.56 0.48
C LEU A 135 8.98 -7.18 1.28
N GLY A 136 9.10 -7.66 2.51
CA GLY A 136 10.25 -7.37 3.35
C GLY A 136 10.01 -7.68 4.81
N GLY A 137 10.49 -8.84 5.25
CA GLY A 137 10.68 -9.13 6.68
C GLY A 137 9.96 -10.38 7.21
N THR A 138 10.40 -10.81 8.39
CA THR A 138 9.68 -11.78 9.20
C THR A 138 8.48 -11.05 9.82
N HIS A 139 7.28 -11.27 9.28
CA HIS A 139 6.08 -10.56 9.73
C HIS A 139 5.51 -11.25 10.96
N GLY A 140 5.95 -10.79 12.13
CA GLY A 140 5.45 -11.25 13.41
C GLY A 140 5.99 -12.62 13.83
N ALA A 141 6.48 -12.66 15.05
CA ALA A 141 6.77 -13.89 15.77
C ALA A 141 5.97 -13.85 17.06
N ARG A 142 5.10 -14.84 17.27
CA ARG A 142 4.39 -14.98 18.54
C ARG A 142 4.98 -16.17 19.29
N ASN A 143 5.39 -15.93 20.52
CA ASN A 143 5.88 -16.98 21.40
C ASN A 143 4.70 -17.61 22.16
N ASN A 144 4.78 -18.91 22.43
CA ASN A 144 3.82 -19.64 23.27
C ASN A 144 2.36 -19.48 22.79
N VAL A 145 2.12 -19.75 21.50
CA VAL A 145 0.76 -19.71 20.94
C VAL A 145 0.19 -21.11 20.78
N THR A 146 -1.13 -21.22 20.88
CA THR A 146 -1.83 -22.46 20.55
C THR A 146 -2.02 -22.55 19.03
N CYS A 147 -1.47 -23.59 18.41
CA CYS A 147 -1.58 -23.82 16.98
C CYS A 147 -2.97 -24.36 16.63
N ASN A 148 -3.84 -23.50 16.09
CA ASN A 148 -5.24 -23.83 15.75
C ASN A 148 -5.41 -24.99 14.75
N TYR A 149 -4.36 -25.30 13.97
CA TYR A 149 -4.39 -26.33 12.93
C TYR A 149 -3.67 -27.63 13.32
N LEU A 150 -2.91 -27.63 14.44
CA LEU A 150 -2.19 -28.80 14.91
C LEU A 150 -2.88 -29.34 16.15
N ARG A 151 -3.17 -30.64 16.16
CA ARG A 151 -3.71 -31.34 17.33
C ARG A 151 -2.69 -32.35 17.81
N ASN A 152 -2.50 -32.42 19.12
CA ASN A 152 -1.73 -33.49 19.72
C ASN A 152 -2.49 -34.82 19.51
N GLU A 153 -1.83 -35.81 18.93
CA GLU A 153 -2.49 -37.08 18.55
C GLU A 153 -3.02 -37.86 19.75
N GLN A 154 -2.36 -37.74 20.92
CA GLN A 154 -2.68 -38.47 22.14
C GLN A 154 -3.78 -37.79 22.93
N THR A 155 -3.72 -36.45 23.08
CA THR A 155 -4.71 -35.71 23.89
C THR A 155 -5.89 -35.17 23.08
N LYS A 156 -5.78 -35.13 21.74
CA LYS A 156 -6.75 -34.50 20.81
C LYS A 156 -6.98 -32.99 21.03
N ILE A 157 -6.22 -32.37 21.93
CA ILE A 157 -6.22 -30.93 22.20
C ILE A 157 -5.34 -30.24 21.15
N LEU A 158 -5.56 -28.94 20.94
CA LEU A 158 -4.68 -28.12 20.10
C LEU A 158 -3.24 -28.15 20.65
N ALA A 159 -2.26 -28.20 19.75
CA ALA A 159 -0.85 -28.25 20.13
C ALA A 159 -0.35 -26.87 20.56
N ASP A 160 0.47 -26.83 21.61
CA ASP A 160 1.19 -25.62 22.00
C ASP A 160 2.44 -25.48 21.13
N CYS A 161 2.62 -24.29 20.58
CA CYS A 161 3.72 -23.94 19.71
C CYS A 161 4.61 -22.91 20.39
N THR A 162 5.90 -23.23 20.51
CA THR A 162 6.90 -22.33 21.12
C THR A 162 7.05 -21.04 20.31
N LEU A 163 6.93 -21.13 18.99
CA LEU A 163 7.10 -20.02 18.06
C LEU A 163 6.17 -20.21 16.85
N GLU A 164 5.31 -19.23 16.60
CA GLU A 164 4.60 -19.07 15.33
C GLU A 164 5.26 -17.94 14.55
N LYS A 165 5.76 -18.26 13.36
CA LYS A 165 6.41 -17.32 12.46
C LYS A 165 5.70 -17.35 11.11
N ILE A 166 5.26 -16.19 10.65
CA ILE A 166 4.64 -16.04 9.34
C ILE A 166 5.66 -15.42 8.39
N THR A 167 5.93 -16.11 7.28
CA THR A 167 6.80 -15.61 6.21
C THR A 167 6.03 -15.65 4.90
N CYS A 168 6.01 -14.53 4.19
CA CYS A 168 5.54 -14.52 2.81
C CYS A 168 6.65 -15.09 1.91
N GLU A 169 6.39 -16.22 1.28
CA GLU A 169 7.28 -16.78 0.27
C GLU A 169 6.97 -16.10 -1.07
N SER A 170 7.88 -15.25 -1.53
CA SER A 170 7.83 -14.70 -2.89
C SER A 170 8.34 -15.79 -3.83
N THR A 171 7.44 -16.46 -4.55
CA THR A 171 7.84 -17.30 -5.68
C THR A 171 8.48 -16.42 -6.76
N ARG A 172 9.77 -16.68 -7.05
CA ARG A 172 10.53 -16.07 -8.15
C ARG A 172 10.06 -16.56 -9.52
#